data_AF-A0A179UMU8-F1
#
_entry.id   AF-A0A179UMU8-F1
#
_cell.length_a   1.000
_cell.length_b   1.000
_cell.length_c   1.000
_cell.angle_alpha   90.00
_cell.angle_beta   90.00
_cell.angle_gamma   90.00
#
_symmetry.space_group_name_H-M   'P 1'
#
loop_
_entity.id
_entity.type
_entity.pdbx_description
1 polymer ?
#
loop_
_entity_poly.entity_id
_entity_poly.type
_entity_poly.pdbx_seq_one_letter_code
_entity_poly.pdbx_strand_id
1 'polypeptide(L)'
;MSTSSVPAPGQWPVDPQEDVPISKDRIWIDGCFDFSHHGHAGAMLQARRLGKELLVGVHSDEEILENKGPTVMTLSERVSAVDACRWASKSIPHAPYVTQLPWISHYGCYYVVHGDDITSDSNGDDCYRFVKAAGRFLVVKRTPGISTTDLVGRMLLCTRTHFIKSFPAFLRGEEGSGSDEERKQVASESLQRIKDYATDETGLNPGPDVWTWEASASAKLQHTSTEQGSFQHLVDGKGPKPGQRIAYVDGGFDLFSSGHIEFLRRVLAIEAEDATRRGWYLPENVDNRVKEYGEDYGPAYIVAGVHDDEVINHWKGLNYPIMNIFERGLCVLQCRYVHAVIFCAPFTPNIEYLKALPFGMPDAVYHGPTNIYTPHI
;
A
#
# COMPACT_ATOMS: atom_id res chain seq x y z
N MET A 1 -36.07 1.99 3.52
CA MET A 1 -35.81 3.43 3.43
C MET A 1 -34.99 3.86 4.64
N SER A 2 -33.75 3.39 4.74
CA SER A 2 -32.75 4.07 5.57
C SER A 2 -32.30 5.27 4.75
N THR A 3 -32.85 6.44 5.03
CA THR A 3 -32.25 7.66 4.50
C THR A 3 -30.91 7.79 5.21
N SER A 4 -29.81 7.42 4.56
CA SER A 4 -28.47 7.81 5.00
C SER A 4 -28.48 9.34 5.12
N SER A 5 -28.72 9.83 6.32
CA SER A 5 -28.97 11.24 6.58
C SER A 5 -27.64 11.98 6.52
N VAL A 6 -27.60 13.06 5.74
CA VAL A 6 -26.54 14.07 5.87
C VAL A 6 -26.43 14.42 7.36
N PRO A 7 -25.26 14.25 7.98
CA PRO A 7 -25.08 14.57 9.39
C PRO A 7 -25.47 16.02 9.69
N ALA A 8 -26.06 16.27 10.86
CA ALA A 8 -26.26 17.63 11.33
C ALA A 8 -24.91 18.28 11.67
N PRO A 9 -24.81 19.63 11.65
CA PRO A 9 -23.61 20.32 12.13
C PRO A 9 -23.19 19.84 13.53
N GLY A 10 -21.91 19.56 13.72
CA GLY A 10 -21.39 18.98 14.98
C GLY A 10 -21.57 17.47 15.14
N GLN A 11 -22.14 16.78 14.14
CA GLN A 11 -22.33 15.32 14.13
C GLN A 11 -21.61 14.62 12.97
N TRP A 12 -20.67 15.30 12.31
CA TRP A 12 -19.84 14.68 11.28
C TRP A 12 -18.93 13.63 11.89
N PRO A 13 -18.73 12.48 11.22
CA PRO A 13 -18.03 11.33 11.80
C PRO A 13 -16.57 11.63 12.15
N VAL A 14 -15.96 12.58 11.45
CA VAL A 14 -14.61 13.08 11.71
C VAL A 14 -14.56 14.57 11.43
N ASP A 15 -13.61 15.27 12.06
CA ASP A 15 -13.39 16.69 11.82
C ASP A 15 -13.13 17.02 10.35
N PRO A 16 -13.31 18.27 9.91
CA PRO A 16 -13.91 19.37 10.67
C PRO A 16 -15.43 19.19 10.83
N GLN A 17 -16.01 19.81 11.84
CA GLN A 17 -17.47 19.83 12.03
C GLN A 17 -18.16 20.97 11.25
N GLU A 18 -17.37 21.93 10.78
CA GLU A 18 -17.79 23.09 9.99
C GLU A 18 -17.42 22.89 8.52
N ASP A 19 -18.20 23.48 7.62
CA ASP A 19 -17.98 23.37 6.17
C ASP A 19 -16.61 23.95 5.76
N VAL A 20 -15.91 23.19 4.93
CA VAL A 20 -14.64 23.63 4.34
C VAL A 20 -14.89 24.25 2.97
N PRO A 21 -14.23 25.38 2.63
CA PRO A 21 -14.32 25.96 1.29
C PRO A 21 -14.05 24.93 0.19
N ILE A 22 -14.96 24.85 -0.78
CA ILE A 22 -14.86 23.89 -1.88
C ILE A 22 -13.67 24.22 -2.79
N SER A 23 -12.87 23.22 -3.10
CA SER A 23 -11.71 23.31 -3.99
C SER A 23 -11.73 22.24 -5.06
N LYS A 24 -11.35 22.61 -6.30
CA LYS A 24 -11.12 21.66 -7.40
C LYS A 24 -9.89 20.80 -7.21
N ASP A 25 -8.97 21.24 -6.37
CA ASP A 25 -7.78 20.48 -6.00
C ASP A 25 -8.06 19.44 -4.91
N ARG A 26 -9.27 19.41 -4.33
CA ARG A 26 -9.64 18.41 -3.33
C ARG A 26 -10.57 17.37 -3.94
N ILE A 27 -10.09 16.14 -3.93
CA ILE A 27 -10.71 14.99 -4.59
C ILE A 27 -11.35 14.11 -3.54
N TRP A 28 -12.54 13.59 -3.88
CA TRP A 28 -13.23 12.57 -3.11
C TRP A 28 -13.19 11.24 -3.88
N ILE A 29 -12.89 10.16 -3.18
CA ILE A 29 -13.12 8.79 -3.64
C ILE A 29 -13.82 8.05 -2.51
N ASP A 30 -14.73 7.14 -2.81
CA ASP A 30 -15.39 6.33 -1.80
C ASP A 30 -15.47 4.87 -2.23
N GLY A 31 -15.73 3.99 -1.26
CA GLY A 31 -15.87 2.57 -1.50
C GLY A 31 -15.91 1.74 -0.22
N CYS A 32 -16.12 0.44 -0.41
CA CYS A 32 -16.04 -0.53 0.68
C CYS A 32 -14.60 -0.62 1.23
N PHE A 33 -13.61 -0.70 0.32
CA PHE A 33 -12.20 -1.01 0.64
C PHE A 33 -12.02 -2.31 1.45
N ASP A 34 -12.96 -3.24 1.31
CA ASP A 34 -12.90 -4.56 1.92
C ASP A 34 -11.87 -5.44 1.19
N PHE A 35 -11.09 -6.22 1.95
CA PHE A 35 -9.92 -6.91 1.41
C PHE A 35 -9.00 -5.97 0.61
N SER A 36 -8.63 -4.83 1.23
CA SER A 36 -7.78 -3.82 0.60
C SER A 36 -6.54 -4.45 -0.04
N HIS A 37 -6.27 -4.03 -1.28
CA HIS A 37 -5.27 -4.64 -2.16
C HIS A 37 -4.73 -3.59 -3.13
N HIS A 38 -3.64 -3.89 -3.83
CA HIS A 38 -2.99 -2.93 -4.74
C HIS A 38 -3.97 -2.29 -5.73
N GLY A 39 -4.98 -3.01 -6.25
CA GLY A 39 -6.01 -2.41 -7.11
C GLY A 39 -6.74 -1.18 -6.51
N HIS A 40 -7.06 -1.20 -5.21
CA HIS A 40 -7.66 -0.05 -4.50
C HIS A 40 -6.65 1.10 -4.36
N ALA A 41 -5.40 0.77 -4.01
CA ALA A 41 -4.29 1.72 -3.94
C ALA A 41 -4.02 2.40 -5.29
N GLY A 42 -4.09 1.66 -6.39
CA GLY A 42 -3.93 2.19 -7.74
C GLY A 42 -5.05 3.17 -8.13
N ALA A 43 -6.28 2.93 -7.66
CA ALA A 43 -7.37 3.89 -7.83
C ALA A 43 -7.13 5.16 -7.00
N MET A 44 -6.66 5.02 -5.76
CA MET A 44 -6.28 6.16 -4.92
C MET A 44 -5.11 6.96 -5.51
N LEU A 45 -4.09 6.30 -6.06
CA LEU A 45 -2.97 6.96 -6.74
C LEU A 45 -3.46 7.79 -7.94
N GLN A 46 -4.30 7.20 -8.80
CA GLN A 46 -4.87 7.91 -9.94
C GLN A 46 -5.71 9.10 -9.49
N ALA A 47 -6.57 8.93 -8.47
CA ALA A 47 -7.37 10.01 -7.91
C ALA A 47 -6.51 11.11 -7.28
N ARG A 48 -5.45 10.73 -6.57
CA ARG A 48 -4.51 11.64 -5.91
C ARG A 48 -3.79 12.54 -6.89
N ARG A 49 -3.47 12.05 -8.09
CA ARG A 49 -2.83 12.80 -9.18
C ARG A 49 -3.75 13.84 -9.84
N LEU A 50 -5.06 13.78 -9.62
CA LEU A 50 -6.03 14.74 -10.14
C LEU A 50 -6.20 15.98 -9.24
N GLY A 51 -5.60 15.99 -8.05
CA GLY A 51 -5.67 17.11 -7.11
C GLY A 51 -4.48 17.18 -6.14
N LYS A 52 -4.61 17.99 -5.10
CA LYS A 52 -3.64 18.18 -4.02
C LYS A 52 -4.01 17.47 -2.72
N GLU A 53 -5.27 17.10 -2.55
CA GLU A 53 -5.77 16.37 -1.39
C GLU A 53 -6.73 15.28 -1.84
N LEU A 54 -6.64 14.09 -1.24
CA LEU A 54 -7.54 12.95 -1.50
C LEU A 54 -8.24 12.55 -0.20
N LEU A 55 -9.54 12.85 -0.13
CA LEU A 55 -10.39 12.37 0.95
C LEU A 55 -11.07 11.07 0.51
N VAL A 56 -11.03 10.08 1.39
CA VAL A 56 -11.44 8.72 1.09
C VAL A 56 -12.62 8.34 1.99
N GLY A 57 -13.83 8.33 1.42
CA GLY A 57 -15.04 7.89 2.09
C GLY A 57 -15.08 6.37 2.27
N VAL A 58 -15.22 5.90 3.50
CA VAL A 58 -15.29 4.47 3.82
C VAL A 58 -16.69 4.14 4.31
N HIS A 59 -17.42 3.31 3.56
CA HIS A 59 -18.79 2.93 3.92
C HIS A 59 -18.82 2.11 5.21
N SER A 60 -19.89 2.23 6.01
CA SER A 60 -20.07 1.41 7.20
C SER A 60 -20.42 -0.04 6.85
N ASP A 61 -20.28 -0.95 7.81
CA ASP A 61 -20.60 -2.37 7.59
C ASP A 61 -22.10 -2.56 7.30
N GLU A 62 -22.97 -1.75 7.92
CA GLU A 62 -24.42 -1.75 7.71
C GLU A 62 -24.82 -1.29 6.30
N GLU A 63 -24.23 -0.18 5.83
CA GLU A 63 -24.49 0.37 4.48
C GLU A 63 -24.06 -0.63 3.39
N ILE A 64 -22.93 -1.31 3.58
CA ILE A 64 -22.45 -2.32 2.62
C ILE A 64 -23.35 -3.57 2.64
N LEU A 65 -23.80 -4.00 3.82
CA LEU A 65 -24.72 -5.13 3.97
C LEU A 65 -26.06 -4.88 3.28
N GLU A 66 -26.62 -3.66 3.39
CA GLU A 66 -27.88 -3.29 2.73
C GLU A 66 -27.77 -3.30 1.20
N ASN A 67 -26.63 -2.87 0.65
CA ASN A 67 -26.50 -2.62 -0.80
C ASN A 67 -25.83 -3.75 -1.59
N LYS A 68 -25.00 -4.58 -0.95
CA LYS A 68 -24.20 -5.59 -1.64
C LYS A 68 -24.23 -6.93 -0.91
N GLY A 69 -23.74 -6.95 0.32
CA GLY A 69 -23.50 -8.17 1.08
C GLY A 69 -22.50 -7.92 2.22
N PRO A 70 -22.25 -8.90 3.08
CA PRO A 70 -21.39 -8.68 4.25
C PRO A 70 -19.94 -8.38 3.85
N THR A 71 -19.27 -7.57 4.65
CA THR A 71 -17.82 -7.36 4.60
C THR A 71 -17.10 -8.47 5.36
N VAL A 72 -15.84 -8.74 4.98
CA VAL A 72 -14.96 -9.60 5.78
C VAL A 72 -14.21 -8.77 6.82
N MET A 73 -13.72 -7.59 6.44
CA MET A 73 -13.01 -6.67 7.33
C MET A 73 -13.98 -5.70 7.99
N THR A 74 -13.78 -5.46 9.28
CA THR A 74 -14.53 -4.44 10.03
C THR A 74 -14.26 -3.04 9.49
N LEU A 75 -15.16 -2.08 9.73
CA LEU A 75 -14.93 -0.68 9.37
C LEU A 75 -13.57 -0.14 9.86
N SER A 76 -13.18 -0.46 11.10
CA SER A 76 -11.91 -0.01 11.69
C SER A 76 -10.70 -0.52 10.89
N GLU A 77 -10.73 -1.79 10.46
CA GLU A 77 -9.65 -2.36 9.67
C GLU A 77 -9.57 -1.77 8.26
N ARG A 78 -10.73 -1.47 7.65
CA ARG A 78 -10.81 -0.83 6.34
C ARG A 78 -10.31 0.62 6.39
N VAL A 79 -10.68 1.37 7.44
CA VAL A 79 -10.15 2.70 7.73
C VAL A 79 -8.63 2.66 7.92
N SER A 80 -8.12 1.71 8.71
CA SER A 80 -6.67 1.52 8.91
C SER A 80 -5.91 1.28 7.59
N ALA A 81 -6.49 0.49 6.67
CA ALA A 81 -5.92 0.25 5.35
C ALA A 81 -5.87 1.52 4.48
N VAL A 82 -6.93 2.34 4.52
CA VAL A 82 -6.98 3.63 3.85
C VAL A 82 -5.96 4.61 4.44
N ASP A 83 -5.92 4.74 5.76
CA ASP A 83 -4.98 5.63 6.46
C ASP A 83 -3.53 5.21 6.25
N ALA A 84 -3.25 3.93 6.03
CA ALA A 84 -1.92 3.45 5.70
C ALA A 84 -1.51 3.72 4.25
N CYS A 85 -2.45 3.94 3.34
CA CYS A 85 -2.16 4.26 1.94
C CYS A 85 -1.53 5.66 1.84
N ARG A 86 -0.34 5.78 1.26
CA ARG A 86 0.41 7.04 1.16
C ARG A 86 -0.31 8.15 0.39
N TRP A 87 -1.19 7.78 -0.53
CA TRP A 87 -1.91 8.72 -1.37
C TRP A 87 -3.23 9.19 -0.74
N ALA A 88 -3.70 8.57 0.35
CA ALA A 88 -4.86 9.05 1.06
C ALA A 88 -4.48 10.23 1.97
N SER A 89 -5.11 11.39 1.80
CA SER A 89 -4.90 12.51 2.72
C SER A 89 -5.66 12.31 4.03
N LYS A 90 -6.90 11.80 3.93
CA LYS A 90 -7.76 11.56 5.10
C LYS A 90 -8.84 10.53 4.78
N SER A 91 -9.04 9.56 5.69
CA SER A 91 -10.19 8.68 5.66
C SER A 91 -11.41 9.34 6.33
N ILE A 92 -12.59 9.12 5.76
CA ILE A 92 -13.87 9.60 6.27
C ILE A 92 -14.79 8.38 6.49
N PRO A 93 -14.89 7.84 7.71
CA PRO A 93 -15.72 6.68 8.00
C PRO A 93 -17.21 7.02 7.91
N HIS A 94 -18.04 5.97 7.78
CA HIS A 94 -19.49 6.08 7.67
C HIS A 94 -19.97 6.91 6.47
N ALA A 95 -19.16 6.99 5.41
CA ALA A 95 -19.56 7.64 4.17
C ALA A 95 -20.75 6.88 3.53
N PRO A 96 -21.72 7.60 2.96
CA PRO A 96 -22.93 6.98 2.38
C PRO A 96 -22.56 6.05 1.21
N TYR A 97 -23.30 4.95 1.01
CA TYR A 97 -23.05 4.05 -0.11
C TYR A 97 -23.34 4.71 -1.47
N VAL A 98 -24.37 5.56 -1.53
CA VAL A 98 -24.66 6.42 -2.68
C VAL A 98 -24.09 7.80 -2.40
N THR A 99 -23.10 8.23 -3.18
CA THR A 99 -22.37 9.49 -2.92
C THR A 99 -23.29 10.70 -2.97
N GLN A 100 -23.29 11.49 -1.89
CA GLN A 100 -24.16 12.64 -1.73
C GLN A 100 -23.37 13.95 -1.87
N LEU A 101 -23.92 14.92 -2.61
CA LEU A 101 -23.30 16.24 -2.80
C LEU A 101 -23.02 17.00 -1.48
N PRO A 102 -23.90 16.97 -0.45
CA PRO A 102 -23.60 17.61 0.83
C PRO A 102 -22.37 17.05 1.54
N TRP A 103 -22.17 15.72 1.51
CA TRP A 103 -20.99 15.09 2.11
C TRP A 103 -19.69 15.59 1.48
N ILE A 104 -19.58 15.49 0.16
CA ILE A 104 -18.35 15.90 -0.53
C ILE A 104 -18.14 17.42 -0.44
N SER A 105 -19.23 18.21 -0.39
CA SER A 105 -19.14 19.67 -0.31
C SER A 105 -18.78 20.15 1.10
N HIS A 106 -19.27 19.49 2.14
CA HIS A 106 -18.90 19.75 3.53
C HIS A 106 -17.38 19.63 3.72
N TYR A 107 -16.80 18.54 3.23
CA TYR A 107 -15.35 18.35 3.27
C TYR A 107 -14.59 19.15 2.18
N GLY A 108 -15.28 20.02 1.44
CA GLY A 108 -14.71 20.90 0.41
C GLY A 108 -14.16 20.21 -0.84
N CYS A 109 -14.52 18.94 -1.09
CA CYS A 109 -14.14 18.23 -2.31
C CYS A 109 -15.01 18.64 -3.49
N TYR A 110 -14.44 19.09 -4.61
CA TYR A 110 -15.25 19.37 -5.81
C TYR A 110 -15.51 18.11 -6.63
N TYR A 111 -14.48 17.34 -6.96
CA TYR A 111 -14.61 16.17 -7.84
C TYR A 111 -14.74 14.88 -7.05
N VAL A 112 -15.60 13.98 -7.53
CA VAL A 112 -15.67 12.57 -7.14
C VAL A 112 -15.02 11.74 -8.23
N VAL A 113 -14.11 10.86 -7.82
CA VAL A 113 -13.42 9.93 -8.72
C VAL A 113 -13.88 8.51 -8.43
N HIS A 114 -14.18 7.75 -9.48
CA HIS A 114 -14.41 6.32 -9.37
C HIS A 114 -13.83 5.58 -10.59
N GLY A 115 -13.68 4.26 -10.48
CA GLY A 115 -13.34 3.40 -11.60
C GLY A 115 -14.41 3.41 -12.71
N ASP A 116 -14.07 2.82 -13.85
CA ASP A 116 -14.93 2.65 -15.03
C ASP A 116 -15.93 1.48 -14.93
N ASP A 117 -16.01 0.83 -13.76
CA ASP A 117 -16.96 -0.23 -13.47
C ASP A 117 -18.40 0.29 -13.28
N ILE A 118 -19.38 -0.59 -13.55
CA ILE A 118 -20.79 -0.33 -13.24
C ILE A 118 -21.00 -0.41 -11.73
N THR A 119 -21.60 0.63 -11.16
CA THR A 119 -21.94 0.70 -9.72
C THR A 119 -23.43 0.93 -9.53
N SER A 120 -24.11 -0.07 -8.99
CA SER A 120 -25.54 0.00 -8.67
C SER A 120 -25.76 -0.16 -7.17
N ASP A 121 -26.75 0.56 -6.64
CA ASP A 121 -27.27 0.34 -5.29
C ASP A 121 -28.28 -0.82 -5.25
N SER A 122 -28.86 -1.08 -4.07
CA SER A 122 -29.86 -2.14 -3.88
C SER A 122 -31.11 -2.02 -4.75
N ASN A 123 -31.42 -0.83 -5.26
CA ASN A 123 -32.55 -0.58 -6.16
C ASN A 123 -32.16 -0.68 -7.65
N GLY A 124 -30.88 -0.89 -7.95
CA GLY A 124 -30.34 -0.97 -9.31
C GLY A 124 -29.93 0.39 -9.90
N ASP A 125 -30.03 1.47 -9.12
CA ASP A 125 -29.70 2.82 -9.60
C ASP A 125 -28.20 3.10 -9.49
N ASP A 126 -27.67 3.92 -10.40
CA ASP A 126 -26.25 4.31 -10.43
C ASP A 126 -25.84 5.08 -9.16
N CYS A 127 -24.91 4.54 -8.36
CA CYS A 127 -24.48 5.14 -7.08
C CYS A 127 -23.96 6.58 -7.21
N TYR A 128 -23.52 6.99 -8.41
CA TYR A 128 -22.94 8.31 -8.67
C TYR A 128 -23.87 9.24 -9.48
N ARG A 129 -25.14 8.87 -9.66
CA ARG A 129 -26.13 9.64 -10.44
C ARG A 129 -26.20 11.13 -10.08
N PHE A 130 -26.19 11.46 -8.78
CA PHE A 130 -26.29 12.85 -8.32
C PHE A 130 -25.03 13.67 -8.64
N VAL A 131 -23.85 13.07 -8.51
CA VAL A 131 -22.58 13.76 -8.79
C VAL A 131 -22.31 13.86 -10.29
N LYS A 132 -22.76 12.87 -11.08
CA LYS A 132 -22.77 12.91 -12.55
C LYS A 132 -23.69 14.01 -13.06
N ALA A 133 -24.92 14.10 -12.55
CA ALA A 133 -25.86 15.17 -12.91
C ALA A 133 -25.33 16.57 -12.56
N ALA A 134 -24.51 16.69 -11.50
CA ALA A 134 -23.87 17.93 -11.11
C ALA A 134 -22.57 18.25 -11.89
N GLY A 135 -22.12 17.40 -12.82
CA GLY A 135 -20.87 17.59 -13.57
C GLY A 135 -19.61 17.49 -12.71
N ARG A 136 -19.67 16.76 -11.59
CA ARG A 136 -18.60 16.64 -10.58
C ARG A 136 -17.97 15.25 -10.54
N PHE A 137 -18.19 14.42 -11.56
CA PHE A 137 -17.71 13.03 -11.61
C PHE A 137 -16.57 12.86 -12.61
N LEU A 138 -15.48 12.21 -12.19
CA LEU A 138 -14.31 11.86 -12.99
C LEU A 138 -14.09 10.35 -12.96
N VAL A 139 -13.56 9.80 -14.06
CA VAL A 139 -13.34 8.37 -14.22
C VAL A 139 -11.85 8.07 -14.30
N VAL A 140 -11.41 7.05 -13.57
CA VAL A 140 -10.07 6.46 -13.66
C VAL A 140 -10.16 5.01 -14.11
N LYS A 141 -9.06 4.44 -14.60
CA LYS A 141 -9.07 3.06 -15.12
C LYS A 141 -8.96 2.07 -13.96
N ARG A 142 -9.75 1.00 -14.03
CA ARG A 142 -9.58 -0.15 -13.14
C ARG A 142 -8.19 -0.79 -13.32
N THR A 143 -7.57 -1.17 -12.20
CA THR A 143 -6.31 -1.93 -12.22
C THR A 143 -6.58 -3.36 -12.74
N PRO A 144 -5.90 -3.81 -13.81
CA PRO A 144 -6.13 -5.14 -14.38
C PRO A 144 -5.56 -6.25 -13.48
N GLY A 145 -6.19 -7.42 -13.51
CA GLY A 145 -5.67 -8.65 -12.89
C GLY A 145 -5.87 -8.78 -11.38
N ILE A 146 -6.60 -7.87 -10.73
CA ILE A 146 -6.88 -7.95 -9.29
C ILE A 146 -8.32 -7.54 -8.96
N SER A 147 -8.95 -8.32 -8.09
CA SER A 147 -10.23 -7.96 -7.44
C SER A 147 -10.44 -8.78 -6.18
N THR A 148 -11.32 -8.34 -5.29
CA THR A 148 -11.72 -9.15 -4.12
C THR A 148 -12.26 -10.52 -4.53
N THR A 149 -13.06 -10.59 -5.61
CA THR A 149 -13.58 -11.87 -6.14
C THR A 149 -12.47 -12.79 -6.62
N ASP A 150 -11.45 -12.24 -7.30
CA ASP A 150 -10.29 -13.01 -7.73
C ASP A 150 -9.51 -13.56 -6.52
N LEU A 151 -9.20 -12.72 -5.53
CA LEU A 151 -8.48 -13.14 -4.31
C LEU A 151 -9.24 -14.23 -3.54
N VAL A 152 -10.56 -14.08 -3.36
CA VAL A 152 -11.41 -15.12 -2.76
C VAL A 152 -11.37 -16.39 -3.60
N GLY A 153 -11.43 -16.27 -4.94
CA GLY A 153 -11.27 -17.40 -5.86
C GLY A 153 -9.95 -18.14 -5.65
N ARG A 154 -8.83 -17.43 -5.50
CA ARG A 154 -7.51 -18.03 -5.22
C ARG A 154 -7.50 -18.78 -3.88
N MET A 155 -8.16 -18.24 -2.85
CA MET A 155 -8.30 -18.90 -1.55
C MET A 155 -9.13 -20.18 -1.61
N LEU A 156 -10.22 -20.18 -2.39
CA LEU A 156 -11.15 -21.31 -2.48
C LEU A 156 -10.67 -22.42 -3.44
N LEU A 157 -10.05 -22.04 -4.56
CA LEU A 157 -9.59 -22.98 -5.58
C LEU A 157 -8.23 -23.60 -5.26
N CYS A 158 -7.47 -23.00 -4.36
CA CYS A 158 -6.16 -23.47 -3.93
C CYS A 158 -5.16 -23.71 -5.08
N THR A 159 -5.22 -22.90 -6.14
CA THR A 159 -4.30 -22.96 -7.27
C THR A 159 -3.01 -22.17 -7.01
N ARG A 160 -1.94 -22.51 -7.74
CA ARG A 160 -0.63 -21.83 -7.71
C ARG A 160 -0.26 -21.21 -9.05
N THR A 161 -1.23 -21.08 -9.96
CA THR A 161 -0.98 -20.65 -11.35
C THR A 161 -0.57 -19.18 -11.46
N HIS A 162 -0.81 -18.38 -10.42
CA HIS A 162 -0.44 -16.96 -10.35
C HIS A 162 0.98 -16.72 -9.83
N PHE A 163 1.68 -17.75 -9.36
CA PHE A 163 3.02 -17.61 -8.78
C PHE A 163 4.02 -17.13 -9.83
N ILE A 164 4.93 -16.28 -9.39
CA ILE A 164 6.10 -15.85 -10.14
C ILE A 164 7.32 -16.60 -9.58
N LYS A 165 7.92 -17.47 -10.40
CA LYS A 165 9.06 -18.31 -10.05
C LYS A 165 10.34 -17.50 -9.96
N SER A 166 10.55 -16.58 -10.90
CA SER A 166 11.70 -15.68 -10.96
C SER A 166 11.20 -14.28 -11.27
N PHE A 167 11.12 -13.45 -10.23
CA PHE A 167 10.71 -12.05 -10.40
C PHE A 167 11.59 -11.26 -11.38
N PRO A 168 12.94 -11.44 -11.41
CA PRO A 168 13.76 -10.83 -12.46
C PRO A 168 13.41 -11.32 -13.87
N ALA A 169 13.15 -12.62 -14.07
CA ALA A 169 12.76 -13.16 -15.37
C ALA A 169 11.39 -12.62 -15.81
N PHE A 170 10.44 -12.51 -14.87
CA PHE A 170 9.14 -11.87 -15.10
C PHE A 170 9.30 -10.41 -15.56
N LEU A 171 10.14 -9.61 -14.88
CA LEU A 171 10.39 -8.22 -15.27
C LEU A 171 11.18 -8.06 -16.58
N ARG A 172 11.84 -9.12 -17.07
CA ARG A 172 12.47 -9.15 -18.41
C ARG A 172 11.55 -9.70 -19.51
N GLY A 173 10.34 -10.18 -19.18
CA GLY A 173 9.43 -10.82 -20.13
C GLY A 173 9.83 -12.25 -20.52
N GLU A 174 10.73 -12.86 -19.73
CA GLU A 174 11.20 -14.24 -19.91
C GLU A 174 10.27 -15.26 -19.23
N GLU A 175 9.42 -14.80 -18.30
CA GLU A 175 8.45 -15.60 -17.57
C GLU A 175 7.03 -15.01 -17.71
N GLY A 176 6.02 -15.87 -17.81
CA GLY A 176 4.61 -15.49 -17.94
C GLY A 176 3.86 -16.37 -18.92
N SER A 177 2.58 -16.05 -19.12
CA SER A 177 1.74 -16.68 -20.14
C SER A 177 1.70 -15.85 -21.43
N GLY A 178 1.35 -16.46 -22.55
CA GLY A 178 1.22 -15.77 -23.85
C GLY A 178 2.49 -15.79 -24.71
N SER A 179 2.46 -15.08 -25.83
CA SER A 179 3.59 -14.94 -26.77
C SER A 179 4.76 -14.16 -26.16
N ASP A 180 5.92 -14.19 -26.81
CA ASP A 180 7.10 -13.43 -26.39
C ASP A 180 6.83 -11.92 -26.34
N GLU A 181 6.06 -11.40 -27.29
CA GLU A 181 5.62 -10.00 -27.33
C GLU A 181 4.68 -9.67 -26.18
N GLU A 182 3.70 -10.55 -25.89
CA GLU A 182 2.76 -10.37 -24.79
C GLU A 182 3.49 -10.36 -23.44
N ARG A 183 4.46 -11.26 -23.22
CA ARG A 183 5.25 -11.30 -21.98
C ARG A 183 6.11 -10.04 -21.82
N LYS A 184 6.74 -9.54 -22.89
CA LYS A 184 7.51 -8.28 -22.85
C LYS A 184 6.61 -7.08 -22.56
N GLN A 185 5.40 -7.06 -23.11
CA GLN A 185 4.42 -6.00 -22.82
C GLN A 185 4.00 -6.03 -21.35
N VAL A 186 3.64 -7.20 -20.82
CA VAL A 186 3.29 -7.37 -19.40
C VAL A 186 4.45 -6.97 -18.48
N ALA A 187 5.68 -7.32 -18.83
CA ALA A 187 6.87 -6.93 -18.08
C ALA A 187 7.06 -5.41 -18.04
N SER A 188 6.92 -4.74 -19.18
CA SER A 188 6.98 -3.28 -19.30
C SER A 188 5.91 -2.58 -18.46
N GLU A 189 4.65 -3.03 -18.57
CA GLU A 189 3.53 -2.49 -17.79
C GLU A 189 3.70 -2.74 -16.28
N SER A 190 4.24 -3.89 -15.91
CA SER A 190 4.49 -4.24 -14.51
C SER A 190 5.59 -3.36 -13.91
N LEU A 191 6.69 -3.14 -14.64
CA LEU A 191 7.74 -2.21 -14.21
C LEU A 191 7.21 -0.78 -14.12
N GLN A 192 6.38 -0.34 -15.06
CA GLN A 192 5.74 0.97 -14.99
C GLN A 192 4.85 1.08 -13.75
N ARG A 193 4.10 0.04 -13.41
CA ARG A 193 3.29 0.02 -12.18
C ARG A 193 4.13 0.08 -10.91
N ILE A 194 5.27 -0.60 -10.87
CA ILE A 194 6.23 -0.47 -9.75
C ILE A 194 6.68 0.98 -9.61
N LYS A 195 7.05 1.64 -10.72
CA LYS A 195 7.43 3.06 -10.73
C LYS A 195 6.31 3.97 -10.24
N ASP A 196 5.08 3.72 -10.70
CA ASP A 196 3.91 4.49 -10.27
C ASP A 196 3.66 4.36 -8.76
N TYR A 197 3.84 3.15 -8.20
CA TYR A 197 3.65 2.90 -6.77
C TYR A 197 4.84 3.38 -5.92
N ALA A 198 6.02 3.50 -6.52
CA ALA A 198 7.22 4.05 -5.92
C ALA A 198 7.25 5.59 -5.91
N THR A 199 6.07 6.22 -5.81
CA THR A 199 5.94 7.68 -5.71
C THR A 199 5.71 8.14 -4.29
N ASP A 200 5.96 9.42 -4.03
CA ASP A 200 5.66 10.05 -2.76
C ASP A 200 4.13 10.19 -2.53
N GLU A 201 3.74 10.81 -1.42
CA GLU A 201 2.35 11.06 -1.03
C GLU A 201 1.56 11.92 -2.02
N THR A 202 2.24 12.63 -2.93
CA THR A 202 1.59 13.38 -4.02
C THR A 202 1.26 12.48 -5.21
N GLY A 203 1.91 11.32 -5.31
CA GLY A 203 1.81 10.43 -6.46
C GLY A 203 2.60 10.89 -7.68
N LEU A 204 3.36 11.99 -7.58
CA LEU A 204 4.01 12.65 -8.73
C LEU A 204 5.55 12.61 -8.67
N ASN A 205 6.13 12.67 -7.47
CA ASN A 205 7.59 12.70 -7.31
C ASN A 205 8.13 11.33 -6.85
N PRO A 206 9.45 11.10 -6.97
CA PRO A 206 10.09 9.91 -6.44
C PRO A 206 9.75 9.72 -4.95
N GLY A 207 9.40 8.50 -4.58
CA GLY A 207 9.07 8.10 -3.22
C GLY A 207 10.02 7.01 -2.72
N PRO A 208 9.53 5.78 -2.48
CA PRO A 208 10.38 4.70 -2.01
C PRO A 208 11.39 4.22 -3.04
N ASP A 209 12.60 3.88 -2.59
CA ASP A 209 13.57 3.16 -3.41
C ASP A 209 13.11 1.72 -3.65
N VAL A 210 13.33 1.21 -4.86
CA VAL A 210 12.94 -0.17 -5.20
C VAL A 210 14.12 -0.94 -5.73
N TRP A 211 14.42 -2.06 -5.09
CA TRP A 211 15.53 -2.94 -5.43
C TRP A 211 15.04 -4.37 -5.64
N THR A 212 15.81 -5.15 -6.40
CA THR A 212 15.75 -6.62 -6.35
C THR A 212 17.04 -7.16 -5.77
N TRP A 213 16.93 -8.29 -5.07
CA TRP A 213 18.08 -9.07 -4.64
C TRP A 213 18.14 -10.41 -5.39
N GLU A 214 19.28 -10.70 -6.00
CA GLU A 214 19.53 -11.94 -6.72
C GLU A 214 20.61 -12.76 -6.00
N ALA A 215 20.28 -14.02 -5.72
CA ALA A 215 21.15 -15.00 -5.08
C ALA A 215 20.67 -16.43 -5.41
N SER A 216 21.43 -17.44 -5.00
CA SER A 216 21.04 -18.84 -5.15
C SER A 216 19.74 -19.19 -4.41
N ALA A 217 19.05 -20.23 -4.86
CA ALA A 217 17.86 -20.76 -4.17
C ALA A 217 18.17 -21.18 -2.73
N SER A 218 19.38 -21.71 -2.46
CA SER A 218 19.84 -22.01 -1.10
C SER A 218 19.94 -20.76 -0.22
N ALA A 219 20.42 -19.64 -0.76
CA ALA A 219 20.49 -18.38 0.00
C ALA A 219 19.12 -17.79 0.33
N LYS A 220 18.14 -18.02 -0.54
CA LYS A 220 16.76 -17.59 -0.34
C LYS A 220 16.01 -18.43 0.70
N LEU A 221 16.31 -19.72 0.81
CA LEU A 221 15.57 -20.69 1.63
C LEU A 221 16.25 -21.09 2.95
N GLN A 222 17.57 -21.26 2.96
CA GLN A 222 18.29 -21.91 4.06
C GLN A 222 18.87 -20.90 5.06
N HIS A 223 18.69 -21.16 6.35
CA HIS A 223 19.25 -20.35 7.44
C HIS A 223 20.80 -20.34 7.48
N THR A 224 21.45 -21.32 6.86
CA THR A 224 22.90 -21.54 6.93
C THR A 224 23.68 -20.88 5.80
N SER A 225 23.00 -20.33 4.79
CA SER A 225 23.68 -19.66 3.69
C SER A 225 24.39 -18.40 4.17
N THR A 226 25.60 -18.18 3.66
CA THR A 226 26.41 -16.97 3.88
C THR A 226 26.59 -16.17 2.60
N GLU A 227 25.82 -16.50 1.55
CA GLU A 227 25.87 -15.79 0.28
C GLU A 227 25.39 -14.35 0.46
N GLN A 228 26.19 -13.41 -0.02
CA GLN A 228 25.88 -11.98 -0.04
C GLN A 228 24.80 -11.65 -1.10
N GLY A 229 24.84 -12.35 -2.23
CA GLY A 229 24.03 -12.06 -3.41
C GLY A 229 24.39 -10.73 -4.08
N SER A 230 23.50 -10.22 -4.93
CA SER A 230 23.67 -8.95 -5.63
C SER A 230 22.37 -8.15 -5.62
N PHE A 231 22.49 -6.83 -5.47
CA PHE A 231 21.35 -5.91 -5.51
C PHE A 231 21.30 -5.20 -6.85
N GLN A 232 20.12 -5.15 -7.46
CA GLN A 232 19.87 -4.37 -8.67
C GLN A 232 18.83 -3.31 -8.38
N HIS A 233 19.11 -2.08 -8.82
CA HIS A 233 18.21 -0.96 -8.62
C HIS A 233 17.11 -0.97 -9.69
N LEU A 234 15.84 -0.98 -9.29
CA LEU A 234 14.69 -0.93 -10.20
C LEU A 234 14.12 0.48 -10.37
N VAL A 235 13.98 1.22 -9.26
CA VAL A 235 13.39 2.56 -9.25
C VAL A 235 14.11 3.42 -8.22
N ASP A 236 14.66 4.55 -8.67
CA ASP A 236 15.28 5.55 -7.80
C ASP A 236 14.23 6.18 -6.88
N GLY A 237 14.51 6.15 -5.57
CA GLY A 237 13.71 6.82 -4.55
C GLY A 237 14.41 8.04 -3.96
N LYS A 238 13.91 8.49 -2.80
CA LYS A 238 14.50 9.63 -2.06
C LYS A 238 15.80 9.26 -1.34
N GLY A 239 16.05 7.97 -1.08
CA GLY A 239 17.15 7.49 -0.27
C GLY A 239 17.08 7.93 1.20
N PRO A 240 17.92 7.34 2.06
CA PRO A 240 18.04 7.77 3.45
C PRO A 240 18.69 9.15 3.54
N LYS A 241 18.12 10.01 4.38
CA LYS A 241 18.66 11.34 4.67
C LYS A 241 19.67 11.31 5.84
N PRO A 242 20.57 12.30 5.93
CA PRO A 242 21.58 12.34 6.99
C PRO A 242 20.97 12.21 8.40
N GLY A 243 21.55 11.31 9.19
CA GLY A 243 21.15 11.05 10.57
C GLY A 243 19.90 10.17 10.74
N GLN A 244 19.18 9.82 9.66
CA GLN A 244 18.12 8.82 9.74
C GLN A 244 18.71 7.46 10.08
N ARG A 245 18.04 6.73 10.96
CA ARG A 245 18.33 5.33 11.25
C ARG A 245 17.73 4.44 10.18
N ILE A 246 18.49 3.48 9.68
CA ILE A 246 18.02 2.46 8.75
C ILE A 246 17.41 1.32 9.56
N ALA A 247 16.11 1.10 9.40
CA ALA A 247 15.39 0.00 10.04
C ALA A 247 14.99 -1.02 8.97
N TYR A 248 15.44 -2.27 9.10
CA TYR A 248 15.10 -3.34 8.17
C TYR A 248 14.01 -4.24 8.75
N VAL A 249 13.04 -4.58 7.90
CA VAL A 249 12.00 -5.57 8.16
C VAL A 249 11.84 -6.46 6.94
N ASP A 250 11.39 -7.68 7.11
CA ASP A 250 11.03 -8.54 5.99
C ASP A 250 9.84 -9.44 6.28
N GLY A 251 9.37 -10.11 5.23
CA GLY A 251 8.29 -11.05 5.35
C GLY A 251 7.65 -11.44 4.03
N GLY A 252 6.63 -12.28 4.15
CA GLY A 252 5.75 -12.59 3.03
C GLY A 252 4.89 -11.41 2.63
N PHE A 253 4.34 -10.64 3.57
CA PHE A 253 3.38 -9.56 3.30
C PHE A 253 2.20 -9.99 2.41
N ASP A 254 1.83 -11.27 2.50
CA ASP A 254 0.73 -11.84 1.74
C ASP A 254 -0.61 -11.35 2.29
N LEU A 255 -1.54 -10.99 1.39
CA LEU A 255 -2.79 -10.30 1.73
C LEU A 255 -2.54 -9.16 2.73
N PHE A 256 -1.70 -8.20 2.34
CA PHE A 256 -1.27 -7.09 3.19
C PHE A 256 -2.44 -6.47 3.97
N SER A 257 -2.33 -6.50 5.31
CA SER A 257 -3.47 -6.41 6.23
C SER A 257 -3.20 -5.44 7.37
N SER A 258 -4.22 -5.16 8.18
CA SER A 258 -4.14 -4.33 9.39
C SER A 258 -3.00 -4.76 10.33
N GLY A 259 -2.69 -6.05 10.43
CA GLY A 259 -1.56 -6.56 11.22
C GLY A 259 -0.19 -6.12 10.69
N HIS A 260 0.01 -6.18 9.37
CA HIS A 260 1.25 -5.70 8.73
C HIS A 260 1.38 -4.17 8.87
N ILE A 261 0.27 -3.46 8.70
CA ILE A 261 0.19 -1.99 8.84
C ILE A 261 0.56 -1.58 10.26
N GLU A 262 -0.04 -2.20 11.27
CA GLU A 262 0.24 -1.90 12.68
C GLU A 262 1.68 -2.24 13.05
N PHE A 263 2.23 -3.34 12.55
CA PHE A 263 3.65 -3.67 12.73
C PHE A 263 4.57 -2.56 12.20
N LEU A 264 4.39 -2.13 10.94
CA LEU A 264 5.21 -1.07 10.34
C LEU A 264 5.06 0.26 11.07
N ARG A 265 3.83 0.60 11.50
CA ARG A 265 3.56 1.79 12.31
C ARG A 265 4.29 1.75 13.65
N ARG A 266 4.34 0.57 14.30
CA ARG A 266 5.05 0.35 15.56
C ARG A 266 6.56 0.48 15.40
N VAL A 267 7.13 -0.03 14.31
CA VAL A 267 8.56 0.16 14.01
C VAL A 267 8.91 1.64 13.95
N LEU A 268 8.14 2.45 13.22
CA LEU A 268 8.34 3.91 13.21
C LEU A 268 8.18 4.55 14.59
N ALA A 269 7.19 4.11 15.37
CA ALA A 269 6.98 4.64 16.71
C ALA A 269 8.18 4.36 17.64
N ILE A 270 8.74 3.15 17.60
CA ILE A 270 9.92 2.77 18.39
C ILE A 270 11.15 3.61 17.98
N GLU A 271 11.37 3.77 16.67
CA GLU A 271 12.46 4.62 16.17
C GLU A 271 12.25 6.10 16.53
N ALA A 272 11.02 6.59 16.56
CA ALA A 272 10.69 7.96 16.99
C ALA A 272 10.93 8.17 18.50
N GLU A 273 10.61 7.18 19.34
CA GLU A 273 10.94 7.21 20.76
C GLU A 273 12.46 7.25 20.99
N ASP A 274 13.22 6.45 20.22
CA ASP A 274 14.69 6.51 20.24
C ASP A 274 15.23 7.86 19.78
N ALA A 275 14.69 8.39 18.69
CA ALA A 275 15.05 9.69 18.18
C ALA A 275 14.82 10.81 19.19
N THR A 276 13.73 10.73 19.96
CA THR A 276 13.46 11.67 21.06
C THR A 276 14.56 11.66 22.10
N ARG A 277 15.04 10.47 22.53
CA ARG A 277 16.17 10.33 23.47
C ARG A 277 17.48 10.87 22.91
N ARG A 278 17.67 10.79 21.58
CA ARG A 278 18.83 11.35 20.87
C ARG A 278 18.71 12.85 20.59
N GLY A 279 17.62 13.51 21.01
CA GLY A 279 17.39 14.94 20.79
C GLY A 279 16.98 15.29 19.36
N TRP A 280 16.50 14.34 18.55
CA TRP A 280 16.13 14.56 17.14
C TRP A 280 15.13 15.70 16.94
N TYR A 281 14.15 15.81 17.85
CA TYR A 281 13.07 16.79 17.79
C TYR A 281 13.35 18.09 18.55
N LEU A 282 14.58 18.30 19.03
CA LEU A 282 14.96 19.58 19.62
C LEU A 282 14.87 20.69 18.55
N PRO A 283 14.31 21.88 18.86
CA PRO A 283 14.10 22.94 17.88
C PRO A 283 15.35 23.29 17.06
N GLU A 284 16.52 23.34 17.70
CA GLU A 284 17.78 23.60 17.02
C GLU A 284 18.14 22.54 15.96
N ASN A 285 17.81 21.27 16.21
CA ASN A 285 18.08 20.18 15.28
C ASN A 285 17.06 20.17 14.13
N VAL A 286 15.80 20.53 14.41
CA VAL A 286 14.76 20.73 13.39
C VAL A 286 15.14 21.89 12.48
N ASP A 287 15.51 23.04 13.06
CA ASP A 287 15.92 24.23 12.32
C ASP A 287 17.17 23.97 11.47
N ASN A 288 18.15 23.22 11.99
CA ASN A 288 19.32 22.80 11.23
C ASN A 288 18.93 21.92 10.04
N ARG A 289 18.00 20.95 10.20
CA ARG A 289 17.54 20.11 9.09
C ARG A 289 16.83 20.92 8.01
N VAL A 290 15.93 21.82 8.40
CA VAL A 290 15.23 22.70 7.46
C VAL A 290 16.21 23.62 6.74
N LYS A 291 17.21 24.17 7.44
CA LYS A 291 18.22 25.05 6.87
C LYS A 291 19.17 24.35 5.91
N GLU A 292 19.66 23.15 6.26
CA GLU A 292 20.64 22.41 5.47
C GLU A 292 20.01 21.61 4.31
N TYR A 293 18.83 21.03 4.53
CA TYR A 293 18.19 20.10 3.59
C TYR A 293 16.86 20.61 3.02
N GLY A 294 16.43 21.82 3.37
CA GLY A 294 15.25 22.49 2.83
C GLY A 294 13.91 22.04 3.42
N GLU A 295 13.88 20.95 4.19
CA GLU A 295 12.70 20.42 4.85
C GLU A 295 13.07 19.64 6.11
N ASP A 296 12.10 19.49 7.03
CA ASP A 296 12.23 18.53 8.12
C ASP A 296 11.89 17.11 7.61
N TYR A 297 12.40 16.09 8.28
CA TYR A 297 12.15 14.69 7.95
C TYR A 297 12.21 13.78 9.18
N GLY A 298 11.51 12.66 9.09
CA GLY A 298 11.42 11.67 10.17
C GLY A 298 12.77 11.03 10.48
N PRO A 299 12.95 10.45 11.67
CA PRO A 299 14.24 9.93 12.13
C PRO A 299 14.62 8.55 11.58
N ALA A 300 13.73 7.90 10.84
CA ALA A 300 13.88 6.51 10.43
C ALA A 300 13.63 6.34 8.93
N TYR A 301 14.34 5.38 8.35
CA TYR A 301 14.22 4.95 6.97
C TYR A 301 13.95 3.45 6.96
N ILE A 302 12.69 3.08 6.72
CA ILE A 302 12.24 1.68 6.75
C ILE A 302 12.44 1.00 5.40
N VAL A 303 13.24 -0.07 5.41
CA VAL A 303 13.50 -0.95 4.28
C VAL A 303 12.72 -2.25 4.48
N ALA A 304 11.80 -2.56 3.57
CA ALA A 304 10.96 -3.76 3.63
C ALA A 304 11.40 -4.82 2.58
N GLY A 305 11.90 -5.96 3.05
CA GLY A 305 12.22 -7.13 2.22
C GLY A 305 10.98 -7.99 1.94
N VAL A 306 10.70 -8.26 0.68
CA VAL A 306 9.56 -9.09 0.24
C VAL A 306 10.06 -10.42 -0.27
N HIS A 307 9.71 -11.51 0.42
CA HIS A 307 10.17 -12.86 0.06
C HIS A 307 9.57 -13.34 -1.27
N ASP A 308 10.27 -14.25 -1.95
CA ASP A 308 9.79 -14.92 -3.17
C ASP A 308 8.55 -15.81 -2.93
N ASP A 309 7.78 -16.07 -3.99
CA ASP A 309 6.58 -16.92 -3.92
C ASP A 309 6.92 -18.35 -3.52
N GLU A 310 7.94 -18.94 -4.14
CA GLU A 310 8.41 -20.30 -3.83
C GLU A 310 8.97 -20.40 -2.41
N VAL A 311 9.58 -19.34 -1.89
CA VAL A 311 10.04 -19.28 -0.49
C VAL A 311 8.85 -19.31 0.46
N ILE A 312 7.83 -18.47 0.22
CA ILE A 312 6.62 -18.48 1.04
C ILE A 312 5.88 -19.81 0.93
N ASN A 313 5.80 -20.40 -0.27
CA ASN A 313 5.16 -21.69 -0.46
C ASN A 313 5.90 -22.83 0.26
N HIS A 314 7.23 -22.81 0.27
CA HIS A 314 8.02 -23.79 0.99
C HIS A 314 7.69 -23.82 2.49
N TRP A 315 7.56 -22.64 3.10
CA TRP A 315 7.34 -22.52 4.55
C TRP A 315 5.87 -22.59 4.98
N LYS A 316 4.93 -22.09 4.15
CA LYS A 316 3.50 -22.07 4.48
C LYS A 316 2.70 -23.21 3.85
N GLY A 317 3.19 -23.80 2.76
CA GLY A 317 2.51 -24.85 2.01
C GLY A 317 1.24 -24.37 1.29
N LEU A 318 0.38 -25.34 0.95
CA LEU A 318 -0.89 -25.12 0.25
C LEU A 318 -0.73 -24.22 -0.98
N ASN A 319 -1.60 -23.26 -1.19
CA ASN A 319 -1.58 -22.29 -2.28
C ASN A 319 -0.98 -20.94 -1.86
N TYR A 320 -0.28 -20.87 -0.73
CA TYR A 320 0.35 -19.63 -0.29
C TYR A 320 1.64 -19.34 -1.07
N PRO A 321 1.89 -18.08 -1.45
CA PRO A 321 1.10 -16.91 -1.12
C PRO A 321 -0.13 -16.71 -2.03
N ILE A 322 -1.20 -16.12 -1.51
CA ILE A 322 -2.42 -15.81 -2.28
C ILE A 322 -2.16 -14.71 -3.31
N MET A 323 -1.35 -13.72 -2.93
CA MET A 323 -0.81 -12.71 -3.84
C MET A 323 0.61 -13.09 -4.25
N ASN A 324 0.94 -13.00 -5.53
CA ASN A 324 2.32 -13.22 -5.97
C ASN A 324 3.25 -12.08 -5.54
N ILE A 325 4.55 -12.25 -5.71
CA ILE A 325 5.56 -11.30 -5.23
C ILE A 325 5.38 -9.89 -5.79
N PHE A 326 4.97 -9.78 -7.06
CA PHE A 326 4.68 -8.50 -7.68
C PHE A 326 3.52 -7.79 -6.97
N GLU A 327 2.40 -8.49 -6.78
CA GLU A 327 1.21 -7.95 -6.11
C GLU A 327 1.50 -7.57 -4.64
N ARG A 328 2.24 -8.43 -3.92
CA ARG A 328 2.64 -8.17 -2.52
C ARG A 328 3.55 -6.96 -2.43
N GLY A 329 4.54 -6.84 -3.32
CA GLY A 329 5.43 -5.68 -3.36
C GLY A 329 4.68 -4.36 -3.62
N LEU A 330 3.68 -4.36 -4.50
CA LEU A 330 2.81 -3.19 -4.70
C LEU A 330 2.01 -2.84 -3.44
N CYS A 331 1.48 -3.85 -2.73
CA CYS A 331 0.80 -3.65 -1.45
C CYS A 331 1.73 -3.10 -0.36
N VAL A 332 3.02 -3.46 -0.38
CA VAL A 332 4.02 -2.89 0.54
C VAL A 332 4.37 -1.45 0.14
N LEU A 333 4.57 -1.17 -1.16
CA LEU A 333 4.92 0.16 -1.68
C LEU A 333 3.84 1.23 -1.39
N GLN A 334 2.55 0.87 -1.47
CA GLN A 334 1.48 1.82 -1.12
C GLN A 334 1.52 2.29 0.34
N CYS A 335 2.18 1.54 1.24
CA CYS A 335 2.19 1.86 2.66
C CYS A 335 3.07 3.07 2.93
N ARG A 336 2.52 4.10 3.58
CA ARG A 336 3.23 5.34 3.91
C ARG A 336 4.38 5.18 4.89
N TYR A 337 4.42 4.06 5.61
CA TYR A 337 5.46 3.78 6.60
C TYR A 337 6.73 3.20 5.96
N VAL A 338 6.67 2.78 4.69
CA VAL A 338 7.77 2.15 3.97
C VAL A 338 8.52 3.17 3.13
N HIS A 339 9.85 3.14 3.22
CA HIS A 339 10.76 4.06 2.53
C HIS A 339 11.59 3.36 1.44
N ALA A 340 11.76 2.05 1.52
CA ALA A 340 12.32 1.25 0.42
C ALA A 340 11.74 -0.16 0.42
N VAL A 341 11.67 -0.78 -0.75
CA VAL A 341 11.28 -2.18 -0.92
C VAL A 341 12.39 -2.95 -1.62
N ILE A 342 12.69 -4.13 -1.09
CA ILE A 342 13.63 -5.08 -1.69
C ILE A 342 12.86 -6.34 -2.06
N PHE A 343 12.64 -6.55 -3.36
CA PHE A 343 12.07 -7.78 -3.87
C PHE A 343 13.07 -8.93 -3.76
N CYS A 344 12.52 -10.13 -3.59
CA CYS A 344 13.24 -11.39 -3.50
C CYS A 344 14.13 -11.53 -2.25
N ALA A 345 13.88 -10.75 -1.19
CA ALA A 345 14.67 -10.80 0.04
C ALA A 345 14.74 -12.23 0.62
N PRO A 346 15.88 -12.62 1.24
CA PRO A 346 16.04 -13.95 1.80
C PRO A 346 15.07 -14.19 2.95
N PHE A 347 14.65 -15.43 3.17
CA PHE A 347 13.80 -15.77 4.32
C PHE A 347 14.48 -15.52 5.67
N THR A 348 15.82 -15.58 5.70
CA THR A 348 16.61 -15.30 6.90
C THR A 348 17.72 -14.33 6.51
N PRO A 349 17.59 -13.05 6.90
CA PRO A 349 18.59 -12.04 6.57
C PRO A 349 19.87 -12.32 7.35
N ASN A 350 20.86 -12.92 6.67
CA ASN A 350 22.17 -13.16 7.25
C ASN A 350 22.99 -11.85 7.30
N ILE A 351 24.10 -11.87 8.04
CA ILE A 351 24.93 -10.68 8.21
C ILE A 351 25.57 -10.19 6.91
N GLU A 352 25.88 -11.08 5.97
CA GLU A 352 26.52 -10.71 4.70
C GLU A 352 25.52 -10.02 3.76
N TYR A 353 24.28 -10.51 3.71
CA TYR A 353 23.14 -9.85 3.05
C TYR A 353 22.90 -8.46 3.64
N LEU A 354 22.80 -8.36 4.97
CA LEU A 354 22.50 -7.08 5.62
C LEU A 354 23.63 -6.04 5.47
N LYS A 355 24.90 -6.47 5.52
CA LYS A 355 26.05 -5.59 5.23
C LYS A 355 26.05 -5.08 3.78
N ALA A 356 25.52 -5.88 2.87
CA ALA A 356 25.48 -5.59 1.45
C ALA A 356 24.28 -4.76 1.01
N LEU A 357 23.37 -4.43 1.93
CA LEU A 357 22.22 -3.59 1.61
C LEU A 357 22.66 -2.27 0.97
N PRO A 358 21.93 -1.77 -0.04
CA PRO A 358 22.29 -0.53 -0.74
C PRO A 358 22.38 0.71 0.16
N PHE A 359 21.78 0.64 1.35
CA PHE A 359 21.69 1.73 2.31
C PHE A 359 22.74 1.63 3.44
N GLY A 360 23.65 0.65 3.36
CA GLY A 360 24.53 0.27 4.44
C GLY A 360 23.87 -0.66 5.45
N MET A 361 24.64 -1.04 6.46
CA MET A 361 24.21 -1.92 7.55
C MET A 361 23.04 -1.29 8.33
N PRO A 362 21.87 -1.95 8.43
CA PRO A 362 20.77 -1.43 9.24
C PRO A 362 21.15 -1.22 10.69
N ASP A 363 20.68 -0.12 11.27
CA ASP A 363 20.80 0.20 12.69
C ASP A 363 19.95 -0.73 13.56
N ALA A 364 18.88 -1.29 12.98
CA ALA A 364 18.00 -2.26 13.63
C ALA A 364 17.31 -3.18 12.62
N VAL A 365 17.03 -4.40 13.06
CA VAL A 365 16.17 -5.36 12.35
C VAL A 365 14.97 -5.65 13.24
N TYR A 366 13.76 -5.45 12.72
CA TYR A 366 12.52 -5.69 13.46
C TYR A 366 11.77 -6.89 12.88
N HIS A 367 11.18 -7.68 13.77
CA HIS A 367 10.26 -8.75 13.42
C HIS A 367 9.06 -8.70 14.37
N GLY A 368 7.87 -9.01 13.86
CA GLY A 368 6.66 -9.06 14.66
C GLY A 368 6.68 -10.19 15.69
N PRO A 369 5.69 -10.25 16.59
CA PRO A 369 5.56 -11.31 17.59
C PRO A 369 5.11 -12.67 17.01
N THR A 370 5.11 -12.83 15.68
CA THR A 370 4.81 -14.10 15.04
C THR A 370 5.90 -15.11 15.37
N ASN A 371 5.52 -16.37 15.58
CA ASN A 371 6.48 -17.44 15.85
C ASN A 371 7.54 -17.45 14.74
N ILE A 372 8.78 -17.13 15.10
CA ILE A 372 9.93 -17.47 14.28
C ILE A 372 9.95 -18.99 14.30
N TYR A 373 9.78 -19.63 13.14
CA TYR A 373 9.98 -21.07 13.04
C TYR A 373 11.44 -21.35 13.40
N THR A 374 11.71 -21.62 14.67
CA THR A 374 12.91 -22.35 15.08
C THR A 374 12.63 -23.79 14.67
N PRO A 375 13.31 -24.34 13.64
CA PRO A 375 13.23 -25.77 13.42
C PRO A 375 13.65 -26.45 14.72
N HIS A 376 12.84 -27.40 15.19
CA HIS A 376 13.28 -28.30 16.24
C HIS A 376 14.59 -28.95 15.75
N ILE A 377 15.70 -28.55 16.37
CA ILE A 377 17.03 -29.13 16.14
C ILE A 377 17.06 -30.53 16.75
#